data_AF-A0A7L5ZGS6-F1
#
_entry.id   AF-A0A7L5ZGS6-F1
#
_cell.length_a   1.000
_cell.length_b   1.000
_cell.length_c   1.000
_cell.angle_alpha   90.00
_cell.angle_beta   90.00
_cell.angle_gamma   90.00
#
_symmetry.space_group_name_H-M   'P 1'
#
loop_
_entity.id
_entity.type
_entity.pdbx_description
1 polymer ?
#
loop_
_entity_poly.entity_id
_entity_poly.type
_entity_poly.pdbx_seq_one_letter_code
_entity_poly.pdbx_strand_id
1 'polypeptide(L)'
;MWRDVAGMLRSFDYVRGSHDAPTSEAARAWAGEAQRSFLEGYAGGRDIDTAALAAYQVDKAIYEVVYEIRNRPNWAHIPLEAVHDEARRVALHPPGHDKGEN
;
A
#
# COMPACT_ATOMS: atom_id res chain seq x y z
N MET A 1 -10.27 11.87 2.59
CA MET A 1 -9.57 11.55 3.85
C MET A 1 -8.61 10.37 3.67
N TRP A 2 -9.05 9.22 3.14
CA TRP A 2 -8.16 8.05 2.94
C TRP A 2 -7.00 8.25 1.94
N ARG A 3 -7.07 9.26 1.05
CA ARG A 3 -5.98 9.61 0.13
C ARG A 3 -4.68 10.00 0.85
N ASP A 4 -4.78 10.79 1.92
CA ASP A 4 -3.60 11.24 2.68
C ASP A 4 -3.02 10.09 3.51
N VAL A 5 -3.90 9.25 4.07
CA VAL A 5 -3.52 8.03 4.79
C VAL A 5 -2.78 7.07 3.86
N ALA A 6 -3.36 6.75 2.70
CA ALA A 6 -2.70 5.94 1.67
C ALA A 6 -1.35 6.57 1.28
N GLY A 7 -1.31 7.90 1.20
CA GLY A 7 -0.10 8.63 0.93
C GLY A 7 1.01 8.42 1.96
N MET A 8 0.65 8.39 3.24
CA MET A 8 1.58 8.13 4.34
C MET A 8 2.02 6.66 4.38
N LEU A 9 1.11 5.71 4.16
CA LEU A 9 1.44 4.28 4.10
C LEU A 9 2.49 3.97 3.02
N ARG A 10 2.30 4.56 1.83
CA ARG A 10 3.28 4.52 0.75
C ARG A 10 4.62 5.12 1.15
N SER A 11 4.65 6.18 1.97
CA SER A 11 5.90 6.76 2.46
C SER A 11 6.73 5.76 3.28
N PHE A 12 6.10 4.89 4.08
CA PHE A 12 6.82 3.83 4.79
C PHE A 12 7.43 2.81 3.83
N ASP A 13 6.74 2.47 2.74
CA ASP A 13 7.31 1.60 1.70
C ASP A 13 8.53 2.22 1.02
N TYR A 14 8.53 3.54 0.79
CA TYR A 14 9.71 4.24 0.27
C TYR A 14 10.86 4.28 1.28
N VAL A 15 10.58 4.48 2.57
CA VAL A 15 11.61 4.40 3.61
C VAL A 15 12.22 3.00 3.65
N ARG A 16 11.40 1.95 3.61
CA ARG A 16 11.86 0.56 3.48
C ARG A 16 12.68 0.37 2.20
N GLY A 17 12.19 0.82 1.07
CA GLY A 17 12.84 0.69 -0.24
C GLY A 17 14.16 1.45 -0.34
N SER A 18 14.39 2.44 0.53
CA SER A 18 15.64 3.19 0.65
C SER A 18 16.65 2.55 1.60
N HIS A 19 16.27 1.48 2.30
CA HIS A 19 17.17 0.72 3.19
C HIS A 19 18.15 -0.13 2.37
N ASP A 20 19.37 -0.36 2.88
CA ASP A 20 20.42 -1.13 2.18
C ASP A 20 20.01 -2.58 1.87
N ALA A 21 19.11 -3.14 2.70
CA ALA A 21 18.53 -4.47 2.52
C ALA A 21 16.99 -4.39 2.56
N PRO A 22 16.34 -3.85 1.51
CA PRO A 22 14.92 -3.51 1.52
C PRO A 22 13.99 -4.73 1.49
N THR A 23 14.54 -5.89 1.10
CA THR A 23 13.85 -7.18 1.05
C THR A 23 14.07 -8.04 2.30
N SER A 24 14.95 -7.62 3.22
CA SER A 24 15.23 -8.34 4.45
C SER A 24 13.97 -8.48 5.31
N GLU A 25 13.90 -9.57 6.08
CA GLU A 25 12.78 -9.81 6.99
C GLU A 25 12.61 -8.67 7.99
N ALA A 26 13.70 -8.17 8.55
CA ALA A 26 13.69 -7.03 9.47
C ALA A 26 13.10 -5.76 8.83
N ALA A 27 13.49 -5.43 7.59
CA ALA A 27 12.97 -4.25 6.90
C ALA A 27 11.48 -4.39 6.54
N ARG A 28 11.04 -5.58 6.14
CA ARG A 28 9.62 -5.87 5.87
C ARG A 28 8.79 -5.81 7.16
N ALA A 29 9.28 -6.42 8.24
CA ALA A 29 8.62 -6.41 9.54
C ALA A 29 8.48 -4.98 10.09
N TRP A 30 9.54 -4.18 9.98
CA TRP A 30 9.51 -2.77 10.36
C TRP A 30 8.44 -1.98 9.59
N ALA A 31 8.37 -2.13 8.26
CA ALA A 31 7.41 -1.39 7.45
C ALA A 31 5.97 -1.77 7.78
N GLY A 32 5.69 -3.08 7.91
CA GLY A 32 4.36 -3.55 8.31
C GLY A 32 3.95 -3.06 9.70
N GLU A 33 4.89 -3.08 10.65
CA GLU A 33 4.65 -2.59 12.00
C GLU A 33 4.41 -1.06 12.04
N ALA A 34 5.18 -0.29 11.28
CA ALA A 34 5.01 1.15 11.17
C ALA A 34 3.66 1.53 10.55
N GLN A 35 3.26 0.84 9.47
CA GLN A 35 1.96 1.03 8.82
C GLN A 35 0.80 0.66 9.77
N ARG A 36 0.90 -0.46 10.49
CA ARG A 36 -0.09 -0.91 11.47
C ARG A 36 -0.24 0.09 12.61
N SER A 37 0.87 0.45 13.26
CA SER A 37 0.89 1.43 14.35
C SER A 37 0.35 2.81 13.91
N PHE A 38 0.68 3.24 12.69
CA PHE A 38 0.12 4.49 12.14
C PHE A 38 -1.39 4.40 11.95
N LEU A 39 -1.91 3.31 11.37
CA LEU A 39 -3.34 3.13 11.16
C LEU A 39 -4.12 3.04 12.46
N GLU A 40 -3.61 2.33 13.46
CA GLU A 40 -4.22 2.24 14.79
C GLU A 40 -4.35 3.63 15.43
N GLY A 41 -3.27 4.42 15.40
CA GLY A 41 -3.28 5.80 15.89
C GLY A 41 -4.22 6.72 15.11
N TYR A 42 -4.24 6.61 13.78
CA TYR A 42 -5.08 7.44 12.91
C TYR A 42 -6.58 7.13 13.05
N ALA A 43 -6.92 5.84 13.15
CA ALA A 43 -8.29 5.37 13.29
C ALA A 43 -8.89 5.81 14.63
N GLY A 44 -8.09 5.84 15.70
CA GLY A 44 -8.54 6.28 17.02
C GLY A 44 -9.73 5.46 17.53
N GLY A 45 -9.73 4.15 17.25
CA GLY A 45 -10.82 3.24 17.62
C GLY A 45 -12.03 3.22 16.68
N ARG A 46 -12.00 3.97 15.57
CA ARG A 46 -13.03 3.89 14.52
C ARG A 46 -12.70 2.77 13.52
N ASP A 47 -13.74 2.26 12.86
CA ASP A 47 -13.56 1.32 11.76
C ASP A 47 -12.87 1.98 10.57
N ILE A 48 -11.94 1.23 9.97
CA ILE A 48 -11.23 1.61 8.76
C ILE A 48 -11.97 1.01 7.57
N ASP A 49 -12.34 1.85 6.61
CA ASP A 49 -12.79 1.38 5.30
C ASP A 49 -11.57 0.87 4.51
N THR A 50 -11.26 -0.40 4.71
CA THR A 50 -10.11 -1.07 4.12
C THR A 50 -10.20 -1.17 2.61
N ALA A 51 -11.41 -1.23 2.05
CA ALA A 51 -11.63 -1.26 0.61
C ALA A 51 -11.31 0.10 -0.02
N ALA A 52 -11.83 1.19 0.54
CA ALA A 52 -11.50 2.54 0.07
C ALA A 52 -10.01 2.85 0.24
N LEU A 53 -9.43 2.50 1.40
CA LEU A 53 -7.99 2.71 1.65
C LEU A 53 -7.13 1.96 0.62
N ALA A 54 -7.43 0.69 0.35
CA ALA A 54 -6.71 -0.08 -0.66
C ALA A 54 -6.85 0.53 -2.07
N ALA A 55 -8.05 1.00 -2.45
CA ALA A 55 -8.24 1.67 -3.73
C ALA A 55 -7.35 2.92 -3.88
N TYR A 56 -7.25 3.75 -2.84
CA TYR A 56 -6.36 4.91 -2.86
C TYR A 56 -4.86 4.52 -2.87
N GLN A 57 -4.48 3.43 -2.20
CA GLN A 57 -3.10 2.94 -2.24
C GLN A 57 -2.71 2.46 -3.65
N VAL A 58 -3.59 1.71 -4.33
CA VAL A 58 -3.35 1.25 -5.70
C VAL A 58 -3.32 2.41 -6.68
N ASP A 59 -4.25 3.36 -6.60
CA ASP A 59 -4.26 4.56 -7.45
C ASP A 59 -2.93 5.33 -7.32
N LYS A 60 -2.49 5.56 -6.07
CA LYS A 60 -1.21 6.21 -5.80
C LYS A 60 -0.02 5.39 -6.31
N ALA A 61 -0.01 4.08 -6.10
CA ALA A 61 1.08 3.22 -6.55
C ALA A 61 1.19 3.20 -8.09
N ILE A 62 0.07 3.17 -8.82
CA ILE A 62 0.07 3.25 -10.30
C ILE A 62 0.65 4.59 -10.78
N TYR A 63 0.23 5.70 -10.18
CA TYR A 63 0.81 7.01 -10.47
C TYR A 63 2.33 7.01 -10.22
N GLU A 64 2.77 6.47 -9.09
CA GLU A 64 4.18 6.36 -8.70
C GLU A 64 4.98 5.49 -9.67
N VAL A 65 4.44 4.36 -10.15
CA VAL A 65 5.12 3.53 -11.17
C VAL A 65 5.49 4.38 -12.39
N VAL A 66 4.53 5.13 -12.94
CA VAL A 66 4.78 5.98 -14.12
C VAL A 66 5.79 7.09 -13.79
N TYR A 67 5.66 7.69 -12.60
CA TYR A 67 6.57 8.75 -12.16
C TYR A 67 8.01 8.25 -11.99
N GLU A 68 8.22 7.13 -11.29
CA GLU A 68 9.55 6.59 -11.01
C GLU A 68 10.22 6.05 -12.26
N ILE A 69 9.49 5.38 -13.16
CA ILE A 69 10.03 4.95 -14.47
C ILE A 69 10.59 6.14 -15.25
N ARG A 70 9.95 7.32 -15.16
CA ARG A 70 10.39 8.53 -15.88
C ARG A 70 11.53 9.26 -15.21
N ASN A 71 11.54 9.31 -13.87
CA ASN A 71 12.43 10.22 -13.13
C ASN A 71 13.56 9.50 -12.39
N ARG A 72 13.33 8.28 -11.89
CA ARG A 72 14.29 7.50 -11.10
C ARG A 72 14.07 6.00 -11.34
N PRO A 73 14.42 5.45 -12.52
CA PRO A 73 14.07 4.08 -12.91
C PRO A 73 14.48 3.01 -11.87
N ASN A 74 15.59 3.21 -11.17
CA ASN A 74 16.07 2.29 -10.14
C ASN A 74 15.10 2.16 -8.94
N TRP A 75 14.20 3.11 -8.74
CA TRP A 75 13.22 3.15 -7.65
C TRP A 75 11.86 2.57 -8.05
N ALA A 76 11.64 2.29 -9.34
CA ALA A 76 10.35 1.80 -9.85
C ALA A 76 9.92 0.45 -9.23
N HIS A 77 10.87 -0.33 -8.71
CA HIS A 77 10.56 -1.57 -8.00
C HIS A 77 9.68 -1.34 -6.76
N ILE A 78 9.81 -0.21 -6.07
CA ILE A 78 9.05 0.11 -4.85
C ILE A 78 7.54 0.20 -5.11
N PRO A 79 7.05 1.02 -6.07
CA PRO A 79 5.62 1.05 -6.39
C PRO A 79 5.14 -0.19 -7.16
N LEU A 80 6.00 -0.88 -7.92
CA LEU A 80 5.62 -2.14 -8.59
C LEU A 80 5.32 -3.26 -7.60
N GLU A 81 6.13 -3.40 -6.53
CA GLU A 81 5.85 -4.35 -5.45
C GLU A 81 4.49 -4.08 -4.80
N ALA A 82 4.14 -2.81 -4.55
CA ALA A 82 2.86 -2.45 -3.95
C ALA A 82 1.65 -2.80 -4.84
N VAL A 83 1.75 -2.55 -6.15
CA VAL A 83 0.70 -2.97 -7.11
C VAL A 83 0.57 -4.49 -7.13
N HIS A 84 1.69 -5.22 -7.12
CA HIS A 84 1.69 -6.68 -7.10
C HIS A 84 1.06 -7.24 -5.80
N ASP A 85 1.39 -6.67 -4.65
CA ASP A 85 0.87 -7.10 -3.36
C ASP A 85 -0.64 -6.86 -3.24
N GLU A 86 -1.12 -5.72 -3.73
CA GLU A 86 -2.56 -5.44 -3.78
C GLU A 86 -3.31 -6.34 -4.78
N ALA A 87 -2.75 -6.58 -5.96
CA ALA A 87 -3.32 -7.53 -6.91
C ALA A 87 -3.43 -8.94 -6.31
N ARG A 88 -2.40 -9.36 -5.56
CA ARG A 88 -2.41 -10.63 -4.83
C ARG A 88 -3.46 -10.65 -3.72
N ARG A 89 -3.60 -9.56 -2.96
CA ARG A 89 -4.64 -9.45 -1.92
C ARG A 89 -6.04 -9.60 -2.50
N VAL A 90 -6.33 -8.90 -3.61
CA VAL A 90 -7.62 -9.01 -4.32
C VAL A 90 -7.84 -10.42 -4.87
N ALA A 91 -6.82 -11.07 -5.42
CA ALA A 91 -6.95 -12.44 -5.90
C ALA A 91 -7.26 -13.44 -4.76
N LEU A 92 -6.71 -13.20 -3.56
CA LEU A 92 -6.94 -14.04 -2.37
C LEU A 92 -8.23 -13.71 -1.61
N HIS A 93 -8.75 -12.49 -1.77
CA HIS A 93 -10.02 -12.01 -1.22
C HIS A 93 -10.80 -11.29 -2.33
N PRO A 94 -11.40 -12.04 -3.26
CA PRO A 94 -12.18 -11.43 -4.32
C PRO A 94 -13.33 -10.62 -3.69
N PRO A 95 -13.66 -9.44 -4.23
CA PRO A 95 -14.83 -8.70 -3.78
C PRO A 95 -16.04 -9.63 -3.89
N GLY A 96 -16.83 -9.71 -2.82
CA GLY A 96 -18.05 -10.51 -2.82
C GLY A 96 -18.89 -10.11 -4.02
N HIS A 97 -19.21 -11.07 -4.88
CA HIS A 97 -20.27 -10.85 -5.87
C HIS A 97 -21.53 -10.58 -5.09
N ASP A 98 -22.00 -9.35 -5.14
CA ASP A 98 -23.31 -8.98 -4.62
C ASP A 98 -24.34 -9.83 -5.38
N LYS A 99 -24.85 -10.87 -4.73
CA LYS A 99 -25.96 -11.68 -5.22
C LYS A 99 -27.24 -11.05 -4.70
N GLY A 100 -27.53 -9.85 -5.17
CA GLY A 100 -28.85 -9.23 -5.19
C GLY A 100 -28.98 -8.54 -6.55
N GLU A 101 -30.05 -8.64 -7.32
CA GLU A 101 -31.42 -9.02 -7.06
C GLU A 101 -31.99 -9.68 -8.32
N ASN A 102 -32.85 -10.68 -8.16
CA ASN A 102 -33.84 -11.06 -9.16
C ASN A 102 -35.12 -11.47 -8.42
#